data_AF-A0A975PKS3-F1
#
_entry.id   AF-A0A975PKS3-F1
#
_cell.length_a   1.000
_cell.length_b   1.000
_cell.length_c   1.000
_cell.angle_alpha   90.00
_cell.angle_beta   90.00
_cell.angle_gamma   90.00
#
_symmetry.space_group_name_H-M   'P 1'
#
loop_
_entity.id
_entity.type
_entity.pdbx_description
1 polymer ?
#
loop_
_entity_poly.entity_id
_entity_poly.type
_entity_poly.pdbx_seq_one_letter_code
_entity_poly.pdbx_strand_id
1 'polypeptide(L)'
;MDEPKKYLVDNVKNRSEYIDFMDNLETYKTVLGEDAFDDISMLVKMREDISQLLSKIYGTSIKSYLKELLEDYHDDILIYTNYNYASINYSYDKILSFYIQEERMLYVPYCGLLDIDFENRVIIVYDLKEQYNDAYEKQLSSIEYKINKINLLKEKLNKLKTKKGSIMEMNKEIYSRYSIDRNISLFKTLIKTTLCYLIKKYRIKLLNAFDDLVRKDEEYIQIQIIQLKKLQEKTYLEIYEEMCNLQNEIVERLQVLNFKVEIKNR
;
A
#
# COMPACT_ATOMS: atom_id res chain seq x y z
N MET A 1 57.38 5.35 -10.95
CA MET A 1 56.38 4.58 -10.18
C MET A 1 55.12 4.53 -11.01
N ASP A 2 54.99 3.53 -11.88
CA ASP A 2 53.86 3.37 -12.82
C ASP A 2 53.05 2.08 -12.60
N GLU A 3 53.33 1.34 -11.52
CA GLU A 3 52.71 0.05 -11.25
C GLU A 3 51.23 0.06 -10.82
N PRO A 4 50.69 1.07 -10.10
CA PRO A 4 49.28 1.02 -9.68
C PRO A 4 48.29 1.09 -10.84
N LYS A 5 48.63 1.83 -11.91
CA LYS A 5 47.78 1.95 -13.11
C LYS A 5 47.79 0.69 -13.96
N LYS A 6 48.93 -0.01 -14.04
CA LYS A 6 49.06 -1.27 -14.79
C LYS A 6 48.28 -2.40 -14.11
N TYR A 7 48.35 -2.49 -12.77
CA TYR A 7 47.62 -3.48 -11.97
C TYR A 7 46.09 -3.32 -11.98
N LEU A 8 45.60 -2.09 -12.15
CA LEU A 8 44.16 -1.80 -12.30
C LEU A 8 43.62 -2.10 -13.70
N VAL A 9 44.40 -1.81 -14.75
CA VAL A 9 44.02 -2.12 -16.14
C VAL A 9 44.02 -3.62 -16.40
N ASP A 10 44.99 -4.36 -15.85
CA ASP A 10 45.07 -5.81 -16.00
C ASP A 10 44.00 -6.54 -15.18
N ASN A 11 43.56 -5.99 -14.03
CA ASN A 11 42.45 -6.56 -13.24
C ASN A 11 41.07 -6.35 -13.86
N VAL A 12 40.84 -5.25 -14.58
CA VAL A 12 39.56 -4.99 -15.25
C VAL A 12 39.42 -5.84 -16.52
N LYS A 13 40.51 -6.01 -17.28
CA LYS A 13 40.52 -6.84 -18.49
C LYS A 13 40.35 -8.34 -18.24
N ASN A 14 40.61 -8.79 -17.00
CA ASN A 14 40.50 -10.18 -16.59
C ASN A 14 39.18 -10.51 -15.86
N ARG A 15 38.27 -9.54 -15.70
CA ARG A 15 36.93 -9.82 -15.16
C ARG A 15 36.07 -10.47 -16.23
N SER A 16 35.42 -11.57 -15.89
CA SER A 16 34.53 -12.31 -16.79
C SER A 16 33.45 -11.41 -17.39
N GLU A 17 32.92 -10.44 -16.62
CA GLU A 17 31.89 -9.53 -17.13
C GLU A 17 32.41 -8.56 -18.20
N TYR A 18 33.70 -8.17 -18.14
CA TYR A 18 34.32 -7.34 -19.17
C TYR A 18 34.66 -8.16 -20.42
N ILE A 19 35.08 -9.41 -20.25
CA ILE A 19 35.35 -10.34 -21.34
C ILE A 19 34.04 -10.67 -22.07
N ASP A 20 32.98 -11.04 -21.35
CA ASP A 20 31.66 -11.31 -21.91
C ASP A 20 31.08 -10.07 -22.63
N PHE A 21 31.29 -8.87 -22.08
CA PHE A 21 30.88 -7.64 -22.74
C PHE A 21 31.65 -7.38 -24.05
N MET A 22 32.97 -7.58 -24.04
CA MET A 22 33.82 -7.40 -25.23
C MET A 22 33.57 -8.48 -26.30
N ASP A 23 33.24 -9.71 -25.90
CA ASP A 23 32.94 -10.82 -26.81
C ASP A 23 31.57 -10.66 -27.48
N ASN A 24 30.62 -9.98 -26.81
CA ASN A 24 29.28 -9.69 -27.34
C ASN A 24 29.14 -8.29 -27.96
N LEU A 25 30.24 -7.52 -28.01
CA LEU A 25 30.31 -6.13 -28.48
C LEU A 25 29.66 -5.92 -29.86
N GLU A 26 29.93 -6.84 -30.79
CA GLU A 26 29.44 -6.74 -32.16
C GLU A 26 27.94 -7.05 -32.27
N THR A 27 27.44 -7.95 -31.42
CA THR A 27 26.00 -8.24 -31.27
C THR A 27 25.26 -7.04 -30.71
N TYR A 28 25.82 -6.36 -29.70
CA TYR A 28 25.20 -5.17 -29.10
C TYR A 28 25.16 -3.97 -30.05
N LYS A 29 26.21 -3.72 -30.84
CA LYS A 29 26.19 -2.70 -31.90
C LYS A 29 25.08 -2.93 -32.93
N THR A 30 24.88 -4.20 -33.30
CA THR A 30 23.87 -4.60 -34.28
C THR A 30 22.45 -4.40 -33.77
N VAL A 31 22.22 -4.63 -32.47
CA VAL A 31 20.89 -4.51 -31.84
C VAL A 31 20.53 -3.06 -31.47
N LEU A 32 21.51 -2.25 -31.07
CA LEU A 32 21.27 -0.93 -30.48
C LEU A 32 21.52 0.25 -31.45
N GLY A 33 22.23 0.03 -32.55
CA GLY A 33 22.64 1.08 -33.50
C GLY A 33 23.88 1.87 -33.01
N GLU A 34 24.67 2.42 -33.95
CA GLU A 34 25.97 3.06 -33.64
C GLU A 34 25.83 4.27 -32.68
N ASP A 35 24.81 5.11 -32.85
CA ASP A 35 24.65 6.33 -32.04
C ASP A 35 24.28 6.05 -30.57
N ALA A 36 23.41 5.06 -30.31
CA ALA A 36 23.06 4.66 -28.94
C ALA A 36 24.20 3.91 -28.24
N PHE A 37 25.08 3.26 -29.02
CA PHE A 37 26.25 2.58 -28.50
C PHE A 37 27.31 3.57 -28.01
N ASP A 38 27.52 4.67 -28.71
CA ASP A 38 28.46 5.71 -28.28
C ASP A 38 28.00 6.40 -26.98
N ASP A 39 26.69 6.63 -26.83
CA ASP A 39 26.08 7.15 -25.59
C ASP A 39 26.25 6.17 -24.42
N ILE A 40 26.04 4.87 -24.63
CA ILE A 40 26.25 3.83 -23.62
C ILE A 40 27.75 3.67 -23.29
N SER A 41 28.65 3.74 -24.28
CA SER A 41 30.11 3.68 -24.04
C SER A 41 30.61 4.92 -23.29
N MET A 42 30.01 6.09 -23.52
CA MET A 42 30.25 7.30 -22.75
C MET A 42 29.74 7.15 -21.31
N LEU A 43 28.56 6.58 -21.09
CA LEU A 43 28.01 6.30 -19.75
C LEU A 43 28.86 5.28 -18.97
N VAL A 44 29.36 4.24 -19.64
CA VAL A 44 30.30 3.25 -19.08
C VAL A 44 31.65 3.89 -18.70
N LYS A 45 32.11 4.88 -19.47
CA LYS A 45 33.32 5.66 -19.15
C LYS A 45 33.08 6.69 -18.02
N MET A 46 31.85 7.14 -17.83
CA MET A 46 31.47 8.17 -16.86
C MET A 46 30.74 7.58 -15.66
N ARG A 47 31.49 6.90 -14.78
CA ARG A 47 31.16 6.68 -13.35
C ARG A 47 29.67 6.45 -13.02
N GLU A 48 29.16 5.29 -13.38
CA GLU A 48 28.14 4.56 -12.62
C GLU A 48 28.42 3.07 -12.87
N ASP A 49 28.35 2.23 -11.82
CA ASP A 49 28.69 0.81 -11.89
C ASP A 49 27.96 0.16 -13.08
N ILE A 50 28.71 -0.38 -14.05
CA ILE A 50 28.18 -1.05 -15.25
C ILE A 50 27.07 -2.06 -14.89
N SER A 51 27.21 -2.70 -13.73
CA SER A 51 26.22 -3.60 -13.14
C SER A 51 24.85 -2.94 -12.90
N GLN A 52 24.81 -1.71 -12.41
CA GLN A 52 23.56 -0.96 -12.17
C GLN A 52 22.88 -0.55 -13.48
N LEU A 53 23.67 -0.13 -14.48
CA LEU A 53 23.16 0.20 -15.81
C LEU A 53 22.57 -1.04 -16.51
N LEU A 54 23.30 -2.17 -16.50
CA LEU A 54 22.82 -3.43 -17.06
C LEU A 54 21.56 -3.90 -16.33
N SER A 55 21.54 -3.90 -15.00
CA SER A 55 20.34 -4.22 -14.21
C SER A 55 19.12 -3.40 -14.64
N LYS A 56 19.30 -2.10 -14.88
CA LYS A 56 18.23 -1.22 -15.36
C LYS A 56 17.77 -1.56 -16.78
N ILE A 57 18.68 -1.84 -17.71
CA ILE A 57 18.36 -2.20 -19.10
C ILE A 57 17.61 -3.53 -19.14
N TYR A 58 18.17 -4.58 -18.54
CA TYR A 58 17.55 -5.91 -18.49
C TYR A 58 16.22 -5.90 -17.75
N GLY A 59 16.14 -5.21 -16.59
CA GLY A 59 14.89 -5.05 -15.87
C GLY A 59 13.80 -4.36 -16.71
N THR A 60 14.17 -3.34 -17.50
CA THR A 60 13.24 -2.65 -18.40
C THR A 60 12.77 -3.56 -19.54
N SER A 61 13.67 -4.31 -20.17
CA SER A 61 13.33 -5.26 -21.24
C SER A 61 12.41 -6.38 -20.75
N ILE A 62 12.72 -6.99 -19.60
CA ILE A 62 11.87 -8.02 -18.97
C ILE A 62 10.48 -7.43 -18.68
N LYS A 63 10.43 -6.21 -18.12
CA LYS A 63 9.16 -5.57 -17.76
C LYS A 63 8.30 -5.30 -18.99
N SER A 64 8.90 -4.78 -20.08
CA SER A 64 8.18 -4.51 -21.32
C SER A 64 7.67 -5.79 -21.96
N TYR A 65 8.51 -6.83 -22.03
CA TYR A 65 8.11 -8.14 -22.56
C TYR A 65 6.94 -8.76 -21.77
N LEU A 66 7.04 -8.77 -20.43
CA LEU A 66 5.96 -9.31 -19.59
C LEU A 66 4.69 -8.45 -19.67
N LYS A 67 4.83 -7.14 -19.87
CA LYS A 67 3.68 -6.26 -20.08
C LYS A 67 2.95 -6.59 -21.38
N GLU A 68 3.67 -6.75 -22.48
CA GLU A 68 3.09 -7.14 -23.77
C GLU A 68 2.42 -8.53 -23.67
N LEU A 69 3.10 -9.48 -23.03
CA LEU A 69 2.58 -10.85 -22.88
C LEU A 69 1.32 -10.93 -21.99
N LEU A 70 1.18 -10.00 -21.05
CA LEU A 70 0.09 -9.95 -20.05
C LEU A 70 -0.79 -8.70 -20.23
N GLU A 71 -0.91 -8.20 -21.46
CA GLU A 71 -1.58 -6.91 -21.73
C GLU A 71 -3.04 -6.86 -21.23
N ASP A 72 -3.74 -7.99 -21.27
CA ASP A 72 -5.13 -8.11 -20.83
C ASP A 72 -5.32 -7.98 -19.31
N TYR A 73 -4.23 -8.03 -18.53
CA TYR A 73 -4.26 -8.00 -17.06
C TYR A 73 -3.66 -6.73 -16.47
N HIS A 74 -3.39 -5.70 -17.27
CA HIS A 74 -2.65 -4.51 -16.83
C HIS A 74 -3.24 -3.79 -15.60
N ASP A 75 -4.56 -3.78 -15.44
CA ASP A 75 -5.23 -3.16 -14.29
C ASP A 75 -5.24 -4.08 -13.05
N ASP A 76 -4.99 -5.37 -13.25
CA ASP A 76 -5.15 -6.43 -12.27
C ASP A 76 -3.82 -6.82 -11.61
N ILE A 77 -2.70 -6.49 -12.27
CA ILE A 77 -1.36 -6.84 -11.82
C ILE A 77 -0.37 -5.67 -11.77
N LEU A 78 0.61 -5.82 -10.90
CA LEU A 78 1.80 -4.99 -10.79
C LEU A 78 3.05 -5.83 -11.07
N ILE A 79 3.82 -5.40 -12.07
CA ILE A 79 5.06 -6.08 -12.48
C ILE A 79 6.28 -5.29 -11.97
N TYR A 80 7.05 -5.92 -11.09
CA TYR A 80 8.34 -5.46 -10.62
C TYR A 80 9.42 -6.34 -11.24
N THR A 81 10.52 -5.73 -11.65
CA THR A 81 11.61 -6.46 -12.30
C THR A 81 12.95 -6.05 -11.74
N ASN A 82 13.89 -6.98 -11.83
CA ASN A 82 15.33 -6.80 -11.64
C ASN A 82 16.04 -7.56 -12.78
N TYR A 83 17.37 -7.47 -12.84
CA TYR A 83 18.24 -8.01 -13.87
C TYR A 83 17.88 -9.43 -14.37
N ASN A 84 17.53 -10.35 -13.48
CA ASN A 84 17.22 -11.76 -13.76
C ASN A 84 15.92 -12.23 -13.08
N TYR A 85 15.09 -11.30 -12.60
CA TYR A 85 13.94 -11.62 -11.78
C TYR A 85 12.74 -10.74 -12.12
N ALA A 86 11.54 -11.31 -12.11
CA ALA A 86 10.31 -10.55 -12.13
C ALA A 86 9.38 -11.02 -11.02
N SER A 87 8.66 -10.08 -10.42
CA SER A 87 7.58 -10.34 -9.47
C SER A 87 6.29 -9.78 -10.02
N ILE A 88 5.27 -10.64 -10.09
CA ILE A 88 3.93 -10.28 -10.52
C ILE A 88 3.04 -10.34 -9.29
N ASN A 89 2.56 -9.16 -8.89
CA ASN A 89 1.69 -8.98 -7.73
C ASN A 89 0.30 -8.61 -8.18
N TYR A 90 -0.71 -8.98 -7.38
CA TYR A 90 -2.07 -8.49 -7.54
C TYR A 90 -2.12 -7.00 -7.17
N SER A 91 -2.89 -6.21 -7.90
CA SER A 91 -2.95 -4.76 -7.69
C SER A 91 -3.40 -4.42 -6.26
N TYR A 92 -2.66 -3.51 -5.60
CA TYR A 92 -2.87 -3.18 -4.18
C TYR A 92 -4.23 -2.53 -3.89
N ASP A 93 -4.81 -1.83 -4.85
CA ASP A 93 -6.13 -1.20 -4.74
C ASP A 93 -7.27 -2.24 -4.70
N LYS A 94 -7.04 -3.44 -5.22
CA LYS A 94 -7.97 -4.57 -5.16
C LYS A 94 -7.92 -5.34 -3.83
N ILE A 95 -6.91 -5.06 -3.00
CA ILE A 95 -6.75 -5.70 -1.69
C ILE A 95 -7.31 -4.76 -0.63
N LEU A 96 -8.22 -5.29 0.18
CA LEU A 96 -8.76 -4.56 1.31
C LEU A 96 -7.64 -4.30 2.32
N SER A 97 -7.65 -3.11 2.92
CA SER A 97 -6.78 -2.77 4.03
C SER A 97 -7.62 -2.29 5.19
N PHE A 98 -7.27 -2.72 6.40
CA PHE A 98 -7.97 -2.29 7.61
C PHE A 98 -7.02 -2.23 8.80
N TYR A 99 -7.39 -1.44 9.80
CA TYR A 99 -6.58 -1.24 10.98
C TYR A 99 -6.92 -2.27 12.05
N ILE A 100 -5.91 -2.99 12.56
CA ILE A 100 -6.04 -3.88 13.71
C ILE A 100 -5.72 -3.07 14.97
N GLN A 101 -6.71 -2.93 15.85
CA GLN A 101 -6.57 -2.01 16.98
C GLN A 101 -5.55 -2.48 18.02
N GLU A 102 -5.50 -3.79 18.28
CA GLU A 102 -4.61 -4.41 19.27
C GLU A 102 -3.14 -4.25 18.89
N GLU A 103 -2.84 -4.40 17.60
CA GLU A 103 -1.50 -4.31 17.04
C GLU A 103 -1.12 -2.88 16.61
N ARG A 104 -2.08 -1.97 16.63
CA ARG A 104 -1.95 -0.58 16.16
C ARG A 104 -1.35 -0.47 14.75
N MET A 105 -1.66 -1.42 13.89
CA MET A 105 -1.07 -1.50 12.55
C MET A 105 -2.14 -1.61 11.48
N LEU A 106 -1.78 -1.14 10.28
CA LEU A 106 -2.54 -1.40 9.07
C LEU A 106 -2.26 -2.85 8.65
N TYR A 107 -3.31 -3.64 8.52
CA TYR A 107 -3.23 -5.00 8.02
C TYR A 107 -3.52 -5.03 6.52
N VAL A 108 -2.59 -5.64 5.78
CA VAL A 108 -2.67 -5.94 4.35
C VAL A 108 -1.96 -7.28 4.14
N PRO A 109 -2.63 -8.33 3.65
CA PRO A 109 -1.97 -9.60 3.35
C PRO A 109 -1.00 -9.46 2.17
N TYR A 110 -0.12 -10.45 2.00
CA TYR A 110 0.82 -10.47 0.87
C TYR A 110 0.04 -10.66 -0.44
N CYS A 111 0.46 -9.95 -1.49
CA CYS A 111 -0.28 -9.88 -2.75
C CYS A 111 0.42 -10.54 -3.94
N GLY A 112 1.56 -11.20 -3.72
CA GLY A 112 2.34 -11.78 -4.81
C GLY A 112 1.62 -12.98 -5.41
N LEU A 113 1.37 -12.91 -6.71
CA LEU A 113 0.78 -13.99 -7.48
C LEU A 113 1.87 -15.01 -7.83
N LEU A 114 2.94 -14.54 -8.45
CA LEU A 114 4.07 -15.38 -8.82
C LEU A 114 5.35 -14.58 -9.00
N ASP A 115 6.46 -15.28 -8.97
CA ASP A 115 7.77 -14.77 -9.31
C ASP A 115 8.38 -15.58 -10.45
N ILE A 116 9.21 -14.93 -11.27
CA ILE A 116 9.91 -15.52 -12.41
C ILE A 116 11.40 -15.34 -12.18
N ASP A 117 12.10 -16.46 -12.04
CA ASP A 117 13.56 -16.53 -11.97
C ASP A 117 14.09 -16.92 -13.35
N PHE A 118 14.64 -15.95 -14.07
CA PHE A 118 15.15 -16.15 -15.42
C PHE A 118 16.50 -16.88 -15.45
N GLU A 119 17.27 -16.81 -14.36
CA GLU A 119 18.57 -17.49 -14.24
C GLU A 119 18.35 -18.99 -14.04
N ASN A 120 17.47 -19.36 -13.11
CA ASN A 120 17.15 -20.75 -12.83
C ASN A 120 16.05 -21.32 -13.75
N ARG A 121 15.42 -20.48 -14.58
CA ARG A 121 14.31 -20.83 -15.48
C ARG A 121 13.13 -21.46 -14.75
N VAL A 122 12.71 -20.81 -13.66
CA VAL A 122 11.61 -21.25 -12.80
C VAL A 122 10.56 -20.15 -12.66
N ILE A 123 9.28 -20.55 -12.68
CA ILE A 123 8.14 -19.74 -12.27
C ILE A 123 7.67 -20.26 -10.91
N ILE A 124 7.69 -19.42 -9.89
CA ILE A 124 7.30 -19.74 -8.52
C ILE A 124 5.91 -19.16 -8.29
N VAL A 125 4.90 -20.03 -8.16
CA VAL A 125 3.52 -19.65 -7.85
C VAL A 125 3.30 -19.73 -6.34
N TYR A 126 2.74 -18.69 -5.74
CA TYR A 126 2.51 -18.63 -4.30
C TYR A 126 1.15 -19.22 -3.91
N ASP A 127 1.14 -20.22 -3.03
CA ASP A 127 -0.07 -20.65 -2.33
C ASP A 127 -0.20 -19.81 -1.05
N LEU A 128 -1.18 -18.89 -1.05
CA LEU A 128 -1.45 -17.94 0.02
C LEU A 128 -2.68 -18.32 0.86
N LYS A 129 -3.18 -19.55 0.72
CA LYS A 129 -4.44 -19.98 1.35
C LYS A 129 -4.47 -19.77 2.85
N GLU A 130 -3.40 -20.16 3.56
CA GLU A 130 -3.34 -20.03 5.02
C GLU A 130 -3.37 -18.56 5.44
N GLN A 131 -2.58 -17.71 4.79
CA GLN A 131 -2.55 -16.29 5.07
C GLN A 131 -3.89 -15.59 4.80
N TYR A 132 -4.60 -15.97 3.73
CA TYR A 132 -5.90 -15.39 3.40
C TYR A 132 -7.03 -15.89 4.29
N ASN A 133 -6.93 -17.12 4.83
CA ASN A 133 -7.82 -17.57 5.89
C ASN A 133 -7.60 -16.75 7.18
N ASP A 134 -6.35 -16.51 7.60
CA ASP A 134 -6.05 -15.65 8.74
C ASP A 134 -6.53 -14.21 8.52
N ALA A 135 -6.32 -13.67 7.31
CA ALA A 135 -6.84 -12.35 6.92
C ALA A 135 -8.37 -12.27 7.03
N TYR A 136 -9.08 -13.34 6.66
CA TYR A 136 -10.53 -13.43 6.76
C TYR A 136 -11.01 -13.44 8.23
N GLU A 137 -10.39 -14.22 9.11
CA GLU A 137 -10.73 -14.21 10.55
C GLU A 137 -10.50 -12.83 11.19
N LYS A 138 -9.41 -12.16 10.81
CA LYS A 138 -9.13 -10.77 11.24
C LYS A 138 -10.14 -9.77 10.67
N GLN A 139 -10.60 -9.98 9.44
CA GLN A 139 -11.65 -9.16 8.82
C GLN A 139 -12.96 -9.27 9.61
N LEU A 140 -13.40 -10.49 9.96
CA LEU A 140 -14.61 -10.72 10.75
C LEU A 140 -14.52 -10.04 12.12
N SER A 141 -13.39 -10.19 12.81
CA SER A 141 -13.13 -9.52 14.10
C SER A 141 -13.21 -7.98 13.98
N SER A 142 -12.65 -7.42 12.90
CA SER A 142 -12.68 -5.99 12.62
C SER A 142 -14.09 -5.47 12.29
N ILE A 143 -14.88 -6.26 11.57
CA ILE A 143 -16.30 -5.98 11.29
C ILE A 143 -17.10 -5.90 12.58
N GLU A 144 -17.00 -6.91 13.44
CA GLU A 144 -17.71 -6.96 14.73
C GLU A 144 -17.34 -5.74 15.60
N TYR A 145 -16.04 -5.46 15.71
CA TYR A 145 -15.55 -4.31 16.44
C TYR A 145 -16.14 -2.99 15.91
N LYS A 146 -16.15 -2.78 14.59
CA LYS A 146 -16.71 -1.57 13.97
C LYS A 146 -18.20 -1.44 14.23
N ILE A 147 -18.96 -2.54 14.17
CA ILE A 147 -20.40 -2.55 14.50
C ILE A 147 -20.61 -2.08 15.94
N ASN A 148 -19.89 -2.67 16.88
CA ASN A 148 -19.97 -2.31 18.30
C ASN A 148 -19.60 -0.84 18.53
N LYS A 149 -18.55 -0.35 17.87
CA LYS A 149 -18.14 1.06 17.94
C LYS A 149 -19.20 2.00 17.38
N ILE A 150 -19.82 1.68 16.24
CA ILE A 150 -20.89 2.49 15.64
C ILE A 150 -22.09 2.56 16.59
N ASN A 151 -22.48 1.44 17.20
CA ASN A 151 -23.58 1.41 18.17
C ASN A 151 -23.29 2.28 19.39
N LEU A 152 -22.09 2.18 19.95
CA LEU A 152 -21.65 3.03 21.07
C LEU A 152 -21.66 4.51 20.69
N LEU A 153 -21.23 4.87 19.48
CA LEU A 153 -21.25 6.25 19.00
C LEU A 153 -22.69 6.76 18.82
N LYS A 154 -23.59 5.95 18.28
CA LYS A 154 -25.03 6.29 18.16
C LYS A 154 -25.66 6.50 19.53
N GLU A 155 -25.37 5.64 20.51
CA GLU A 155 -25.84 5.82 21.88
C GLU A 155 -25.31 7.12 22.51
N LYS A 156 -24.02 7.42 22.34
CA LYS A 156 -23.41 8.66 22.80
C LYS A 156 -24.05 9.88 22.14
N LEU A 157 -24.30 9.83 20.84
CA LEU A 157 -24.99 10.89 20.10
C LEU A 157 -26.42 11.09 20.59
N ASN A 158 -27.16 10.01 20.86
CA ASN A 158 -28.52 10.11 21.43
C ASN A 158 -28.49 10.76 22.81
N LYS A 159 -27.56 10.36 23.69
CA LYS A 159 -27.34 11.01 24.99
C LYS A 159 -26.91 12.48 24.86
N LEU A 160 -26.15 12.83 23.83
CA LEU A 160 -25.79 14.21 23.54
C LEU A 160 -27.03 15.01 23.13
N LYS A 161 -27.85 14.48 22.21
CA LYS A 161 -29.08 15.14 21.75
C LYS A 161 -30.08 15.39 22.87
N THR A 162 -30.23 14.48 23.84
CA THR A 162 -31.14 14.70 24.98
C THR A 162 -30.69 15.81 25.93
N LYS A 163 -29.41 16.20 25.90
CA LYS A 163 -28.88 17.35 26.65
C LYS A 163 -29.19 18.69 26.00
N LYS A 164 -29.68 18.69 24.75
CA LYS A 164 -30.11 19.88 24.01
C LYS A 164 -31.32 20.52 24.71
N GLY A 165 -31.05 21.54 25.52
CA GLY A 165 -32.06 22.22 26.35
C GLY A 165 -31.52 22.67 27.70
N SER A 166 -30.49 21.99 28.22
CA SER A 166 -29.78 22.40 29.43
C SER A 166 -28.51 23.18 29.07
N ILE A 167 -28.50 24.49 29.34
CA ILE A 167 -27.33 25.36 29.11
C ILE A 167 -26.09 24.82 29.83
N MET A 168 -26.27 24.32 31.07
CA MET A 168 -25.19 23.74 31.86
C MET A 168 -24.61 22.47 31.20
N GLU A 169 -25.46 21.54 30.78
CA GLU A 169 -25.00 20.28 30.15
C GLU A 169 -24.36 20.53 28.78
N MET A 170 -24.92 21.45 27.97
CA MET A 170 -24.30 21.84 26.69
C MET A 170 -22.90 22.42 26.88
N ASN A 171 -22.73 23.31 27.88
CA ASN A 171 -21.41 23.83 28.20
C ASN A 171 -20.44 22.71 28.61
N LYS A 172 -20.86 21.78 29.48
CA LYS A 172 -20.01 20.66 29.92
C LYS A 172 -19.52 19.81 28.72
N GLU A 173 -20.40 19.48 27.79
CA GLU A 173 -20.06 18.65 26.62
C GLU A 173 -19.13 19.36 25.63
N ILE A 174 -19.32 20.65 25.39
CA ILE A 174 -18.41 21.43 24.55
C ILE A 174 -17.03 21.51 25.22
N TYR A 175 -17.00 21.79 26.53
CA TYR A 175 -15.73 21.90 27.24
C TYR A 175 -14.97 20.59 27.32
N SER A 176 -15.63 19.47 27.59
CA SER A 176 -14.98 18.16 27.69
C SER A 176 -14.29 17.74 26.39
N ARG A 177 -14.73 18.26 25.25
CA ARG A 177 -14.21 17.93 23.91
C ARG A 177 -13.20 18.91 23.36
N TYR A 178 -13.32 20.20 23.69
CA TYR A 178 -12.44 21.26 23.16
C TYR A 178 -11.36 21.72 24.13
N SER A 179 -11.40 21.31 25.41
CA SER A 179 -10.31 21.61 26.35
C SER A 179 -9.33 20.44 26.45
N ILE A 180 -8.07 20.71 26.12
CA ILE A 180 -6.93 19.80 26.31
C ILE A 180 -6.66 19.61 27.81
N ASP A 181 -7.04 20.57 28.64
CA ASP A 181 -6.99 20.46 30.10
C ASP A 181 -8.29 19.88 30.67
N ARG A 182 -8.24 18.61 31.09
CA ARG A 182 -9.29 17.98 31.93
C ARG A 182 -9.52 18.71 33.27
N ASN A 183 -8.67 19.68 33.61
CA ASN A 183 -8.68 20.47 34.86
C ASN A 183 -9.17 21.91 34.68
N ILE A 184 -9.90 22.24 33.61
CA ILE A 184 -10.53 23.58 33.52
C ILE A 184 -11.52 23.74 34.67
N SER A 185 -11.25 24.75 35.52
CA SER A 185 -11.98 24.98 36.75
C SER A 185 -13.49 25.12 36.49
N LEU A 186 -14.29 24.50 37.35
CA LEU A 186 -15.75 24.67 37.44
C LEU A 186 -16.16 26.14 37.34
N PHE A 187 -15.30 27.06 37.79
CA PHE A 187 -15.49 28.50 37.74
C PHE A 187 -15.57 29.08 36.31
N LYS A 188 -14.73 28.63 35.37
CA LYS A 188 -14.82 29.08 33.95
C LYS A 188 -16.11 28.58 33.29
N THR A 189 -16.52 27.35 33.62
CA THR A 189 -17.79 26.77 33.16
C THR A 189 -18.99 27.50 33.79
N LEU A 190 -18.91 27.85 35.07
CA LEU A 190 -19.91 28.65 35.79
C LEU A 190 -20.05 30.05 35.18
N ILE A 191 -18.95 30.79 34.97
CA ILE A 191 -18.99 32.13 34.35
C ILE A 191 -19.64 32.09 32.96
N LYS A 192 -19.24 31.15 32.10
CA LYS A 192 -19.86 31.02 30.77
C LYS A 192 -21.32 30.59 30.84
N THR A 193 -21.67 29.73 31.78
CA THR A 193 -23.07 29.32 32.01
C THR A 193 -23.91 30.53 32.43
N THR A 194 -23.45 31.31 33.41
CA THR A 194 -24.11 32.53 33.87
C THR A 194 -24.25 33.56 32.74
N LEU A 195 -23.21 33.77 31.93
CA LEU A 195 -23.27 34.65 30.75
C LEU A 195 -24.30 34.18 29.71
N CYS A 196 -24.46 32.86 29.51
CA CYS A 196 -25.47 32.32 28.61
C CYS A 196 -26.91 32.49 29.14
N TYR A 197 -27.11 32.51 30.46
CA TYR A 197 -28.41 32.82 31.06
C TYR A 197 -28.72 34.33 30.99
N LEU A 198 -27.72 35.19 31.23
CA LEU A 198 -27.91 36.64 31.31
C LEU A 198 -27.95 37.34 29.95
N ILE A 199 -27.24 36.81 28.94
CA ILE A 199 -27.04 37.51 27.66
C ILE A 199 -27.44 36.61 26.48
N LYS A 200 -28.52 37.00 25.78
CA LYS A 200 -29.09 36.27 24.63
C LYS A 200 -28.06 35.92 23.54
N LYS A 201 -27.11 36.82 23.25
CA LYS A 201 -26.03 36.60 22.28
C LYS A 201 -25.16 35.38 22.61
N TYR A 202 -24.85 35.16 23.89
CA TYR A 202 -24.01 34.01 24.31
C TYR A 202 -24.80 32.71 24.31
N ARG A 203 -26.10 32.75 24.64
CA ARG A 203 -27.01 31.61 24.49
C ARG A 203 -27.08 31.11 23.04
N ILE A 204 -27.23 32.00 22.07
CA ILE A 204 -27.27 31.64 20.64
C ILE A 204 -25.94 31.01 20.21
N LYS A 205 -24.80 31.58 20.62
CA LYS A 205 -23.48 31.01 20.32
C LYS A 205 -23.31 29.60 20.89
N LEU A 206 -23.78 29.37 22.11
CA LEU A 206 -23.74 28.04 22.74
C LEU A 206 -24.59 27.03 21.96
N LEU A 207 -25.81 27.41 21.57
CA LEU A 207 -26.68 26.54 20.78
C LEU A 207 -26.03 26.19 19.43
N ASN A 208 -25.47 27.17 18.72
CA ASN A 208 -24.79 26.92 17.45
C ASN A 208 -23.58 26.00 17.62
N ALA A 209 -22.75 26.22 18.64
CA ALA A 209 -21.59 25.37 18.91
C ALA A 209 -21.98 23.94 19.31
N PHE A 210 -23.10 23.77 20.00
CA PHE A 210 -23.65 22.47 20.34
C PHE A 210 -24.22 21.75 19.11
N ASP A 211 -24.92 22.48 18.24
CA ASP A 211 -25.44 21.94 16.99
C ASP A 211 -24.30 21.52 16.05
N ASP A 212 -23.23 22.30 15.98
CA ASP A 212 -21.99 21.91 15.27
C ASP A 212 -21.37 20.65 15.87
N LEU A 213 -21.39 20.48 17.19
CA LEU A 213 -20.89 19.28 17.84
C LEU A 213 -21.69 18.04 17.45
N VAL A 214 -23.02 18.14 17.49
CA VAL A 214 -23.95 17.07 17.08
C VAL A 214 -23.72 16.71 15.62
N ARG A 215 -23.62 17.70 14.72
CA ARG A 215 -23.35 17.49 13.30
C ARG A 215 -22.05 16.75 13.05
N LYS A 216 -20.96 17.15 13.72
CA LYS A 216 -19.65 16.47 13.60
C LYS A 216 -19.70 15.02 14.05
N ASP A 217 -20.43 14.72 15.12
CA ASP A 217 -20.62 13.33 15.58
C ASP A 217 -21.44 12.50 14.58
N GLU A 218 -22.47 13.09 13.99
CA GLU A 218 -23.25 12.46 12.91
C GLU A 218 -22.37 12.15 11.69
N GLU A 219 -21.59 13.13 11.22
CA GLU A 219 -20.63 12.97 10.12
C GLU A 219 -19.62 11.86 10.44
N TYR A 220 -19.07 11.84 11.65
CA TYR A 220 -18.13 10.80 12.08
C TYR A 220 -18.76 9.40 12.08
N ILE A 221 -20.00 9.26 12.58
CA ILE A 221 -20.73 8.00 12.52
C ILE A 221 -20.93 7.54 11.08
N GLN A 222 -21.31 8.45 10.17
CA GLN A 222 -21.47 8.12 8.75
C GLN A 222 -20.16 7.65 8.12
N ILE A 223 -19.03 8.30 8.43
CA ILE A 223 -17.70 7.84 7.98
C ILE A 223 -17.42 6.43 8.48
N GLN A 224 -17.72 6.11 9.75
CA GLN A 224 -17.53 4.75 10.27
C GLN A 224 -18.44 3.73 9.57
N ILE A 225 -19.69 4.10 9.25
CA ILE A 225 -20.62 3.23 8.50
C ILE A 225 -20.11 2.97 7.07
N ILE A 226 -19.63 3.99 6.37
CA ILE A 226 -19.05 3.84 5.01
C ILE A 226 -17.84 2.90 5.05
N GLN A 227 -16.95 3.06 6.05
CA GLN A 227 -15.81 2.16 6.22
C GLN A 227 -16.22 0.73 6.53
N LEU A 228 -17.28 0.52 7.32
CA LEU A 228 -17.82 -0.81 7.61
C LEU A 228 -18.37 -1.45 6.33
N LYS A 229 -19.14 -0.71 5.53
CA LYS A 229 -19.65 -1.20 4.24
C LYS A 229 -18.52 -1.61 3.32
N LYS A 230 -17.49 -0.77 3.16
CA LYS A 230 -16.31 -1.10 2.36
C LYS A 230 -15.63 -2.40 2.82
N LEU A 231 -15.55 -2.63 4.13
CA LEU A 231 -14.97 -3.86 4.68
C LEU A 231 -15.87 -5.09 4.44
N GLN A 232 -17.17 -4.90 4.21
CA GLN A 232 -18.15 -5.96 3.96
C GLN A 232 -18.40 -6.20 2.46
N GLU A 233 -17.92 -5.33 1.58
CA GLU A 233 -18.15 -5.42 0.13
C GLU A 233 -17.52 -6.66 -0.49
N LYS A 234 -16.38 -7.12 0.05
CA LYS A 234 -15.64 -8.26 -0.44
C LYS A 234 -14.90 -8.97 0.70
N THR A 235 -14.88 -10.28 0.68
CA THR A 235 -14.16 -11.11 1.66
C THR A 235 -12.75 -11.42 1.17
N TYR A 236 -11.82 -11.67 2.10
CA TYR A 236 -10.50 -12.16 1.71
C TYR A 236 -10.55 -13.52 1.00
N LEU A 237 -11.55 -14.36 1.29
CA LEU A 237 -11.72 -15.63 0.57
C LEU A 237 -12.07 -15.41 -0.90
N GLU A 238 -12.96 -14.47 -1.21
CA GLU A 238 -13.28 -14.08 -2.60
C GLU A 238 -12.05 -13.46 -3.30
N ILE A 239 -11.27 -12.62 -2.60
CA ILE A 239 -10.01 -12.08 -3.16
C ILE A 239 -9.03 -13.21 -3.46
N TYR A 240 -8.90 -14.19 -2.57
CA TYR A 240 -8.02 -15.33 -2.76
C TYR A 240 -8.43 -16.17 -3.98
N GLU A 241 -9.72 -16.45 -4.14
CA GLU A 241 -10.25 -17.17 -5.31
C GLU A 241 -9.94 -16.45 -6.62
N GLU A 242 -10.14 -15.12 -6.65
CA GLU A 242 -9.77 -14.31 -7.81
C GLU A 242 -8.27 -14.33 -8.10
N MET A 243 -7.44 -14.27 -7.07
CA MET A 243 -5.99 -14.38 -7.21
C MET A 243 -5.58 -15.74 -7.79
N CYS A 244 -6.19 -16.85 -7.34
CA CYS A 244 -5.93 -18.17 -7.89
C CYS A 244 -6.32 -18.29 -9.36
N ASN A 245 -7.47 -17.74 -9.74
CA ASN A 245 -7.90 -17.72 -11.15
C ASN A 245 -6.89 -16.95 -12.00
N LEU A 246 -6.51 -15.76 -11.56
CA LEU A 246 -5.54 -14.93 -12.26
C LEU A 246 -4.14 -15.58 -12.30
N GLN A 247 -3.69 -16.26 -11.24
CA GLN A 247 -2.45 -17.03 -11.24
C GLN A 247 -2.46 -18.07 -12.36
N ASN A 248 -3.54 -18.85 -12.48
CA ASN A 248 -3.66 -19.89 -13.51
C ASN A 248 -3.59 -19.30 -14.93
N GLU A 249 -4.34 -18.21 -15.17
CA GLU A 249 -4.35 -17.52 -16.46
C GLU A 249 -2.97 -16.95 -16.83
N ILE A 250 -2.28 -16.31 -15.87
CA ILE A 250 -0.92 -15.79 -16.10
C ILE A 250 0.07 -16.93 -16.37
N VAL A 251 0.01 -18.02 -15.60
CA VAL A 251 0.89 -19.18 -15.81
C VAL A 251 0.68 -19.78 -17.20
N GLU A 252 -0.56 -19.87 -17.68
CA GLU A 252 -0.88 -20.33 -19.03
C GLU A 252 -0.22 -19.44 -20.10
N ARG A 253 -0.30 -18.12 -19.97
CA ARG A 253 0.38 -17.20 -20.90
C ARG A 253 1.90 -17.30 -20.84
N LEU A 254 2.46 -17.53 -19.66
CA LEU A 254 3.91 -17.67 -19.46
C LEU A 254 4.47 -19.01 -19.95
N GLN A 255 3.64 -19.96 -20.41
CA GLN A 255 4.12 -21.25 -20.95
C GLN A 255 5.09 -21.07 -22.13
N VAL A 256 4.99 -19.97 -22.89
CA VAL A 256 5.91 -19.64 -24.00
C VAL A 256 7.38 -19.53 -23.55
N LEU A 257 7.63 -19.25 -22.26
CA LEU A 257 8.97 -19.21 -21.68
C LEU A 257 9.61 -20.59 -21.54
N ASN A 258 8.81 -21.67 -21.52
CA ASN A 258 9.24 -23.05 -21.28
C ASN A 258 10.03 -23.22 -19.95
N PHE A 259 9.61 -22.48 -18.91
CA PHE A 259 10.20 -22.57 -17.57
C PHE A 259 9.50 -23.64 -16.74
N LYS A 260 10.21 -24.18 -15.74
CA LYS A 260 9.60 -25.09 -14.76
C LYS A 260 8.67 -24.31 -13.84
N VAL A 261 7.48 -24.84 -13.54
CA VAL A 261 6.56 -24.24 -12.56
C VAL A 261 6.70 -24.94 -11.21
N GLU A 262 6.84 -24.16 -10.15
CA GLU A 262 6.94 -24.62 -8.75
C GLU A 262 5.88 -23.92 -7.91
N ILE A 263 5.27 -24.65 -6.96
CA ILE A 263 4.33 -24.10 -5.99
C ILE A 263 5.05 -23.91 -4.67
N LYS A 264 4.92 -22.73 -4.07
CA LYS A 264 5.53 -22.38 -2.79
C LYS A 264 4.49 -21.90 -1.81
N ASN A 265 4.39 -22.58 -0.67
CA ASN A 265 3.53 -22.18 0.43
C ASN A 265 4.14 -20.96 1.12
N ARG A 266 3.28 -20.01 1.51
CA ARG A 266 3.69 -18.83 2.25
C ARG A 266 2.69 -18.41 3.31
#